data_AF-A0A3A3GD09-F1
#
_entry.id   AF-A0A3A3GD09-F1
#
_cell.length_a   1.000
_cell.length_b   1.000
_cell.length_c   1.000
_cell.angle_alpha   90.00
_cell.angle_beta   90.00
_cell.angle_gamma   90.00
#
_symmetry.space_group_name_H-M   'P 1'
#
loop_
_entity.id
_entity.type
_entity.pdbx_description
1 polymer ?
#
loop_
_entity_poly.entity_id
_entity_poly.type
_entity_poly.pdbx_seq_one_letter_code
_entity_poly.pdbx_strand_id
1 'polypeptide(L)'
;MAIIWNNFTYDKKYVVDAINGDDASGDGITKPFKTLSKLLQVIPKDKNSLIKLEDGEYTFGRDISDGFSNCRVTILGNKARTTLKQIVGLYSGNNTGGSFTFTLEFIQLLFTMDAALTQYNLNNFGFHWNMYNVVMVEIPSNDYSVFLPGGGSLKLYNCINISLSKNLLRTDWGIIELTNCYGAFTSGYATNNSSWDKRNNIITSAPVYDSEYKIPYDGIGVYFGEFAWRINKFLIQADQGQYLSFENNIELLTAIPKMTSNTTPSGRAFAKNVWSSTYDIWKAFNQIDEYEGYCSQSGSGGVGFLGYEFVQSIPIFKYALRSMGNSTALTTMPKDWTFEGSNDGERWHILDTQKDQTWTTINADKDYFIYNPKSFKMYRLNWTANNGHTGYTGINELKMYSGDSMVSYIPIFNERYFSKYGMNKITEKTLKSNYGKVQLISNKESNVNEGKIFEHEIDLKKYEVNKISLANIEGKSLIQSKDGLYHSILDTVGIKYIPNADEQIFVNHGMGKSSVIDFETEFTQKSLIKTESSVLGDGKVFKQKIDTSKIPIKKVSIE
;
A
#
# COMPACT_ATOMS: atom_id res chain seq x y z
N MET A 1 13.70 30.72 7.42
CA MET A 1 14.08 29.38 6.92
C MET A 1 12.92 28.90 6.07
N ALA A 2 13.14 28.59 4.79
CA ALA A 2 12.09 28.17 3.87
C ALA A 2 11.53 26.79 4.28
N ILE A 3 10.20 26.65 4.36
CA ILE A 3 9.56 25.37 4.72
C ILE A 3 9.15 24.66 3.43
N ILE A 4 9.88 23.61 3.05
CA ILE A 4 9.61 22.87 1.81
C ILE A 4 8.65 21.71 2.09
N TRP A 5 7.52 21.68 1.39
CA TRP A 5 6.58 20.55 1.38
C TRP A 5 6.05 20.32 -0.04
N ASN A 6 6.11 19.07 -0.51
CA ASN A 6 5.76 18.68 -1.89
C ASN A 6 6.41 19.57 -2.97
N ASN A 7 7.71 19.86 -2.82
CA ASN A 7 8.51 20.78 -3.64
C ASN A 7 8.03 22.25 -3.72
N PHE A 8 7.01 22.63 -2.94
CA PHE A 8 6.60 24.03 -2.77
C PHE A 8 7.21 24.62 -1.50
N THR A 9 7.56 25.91 -1.54
CA THR A 9 8.13 26.64 -0.40
C THR A 9 7.07 27.50 0.28
N TYR A 10 6.81 27.21 1.54
CA TYR A 10 5.94 28.01 2.41
C TYR A 10 6.77 28.96 3.29
N ASP A 11 6.23 30.16 3.49
CA ASP A 11 6.77 31.17 4.41
C ASP A 11 6.44 30.84 5.86
N LYS A 12 5.29 30.20 6.09
CA LYS A 12 4.73 29.85 7.39
C LYS A 12 4.17 28.44 7.39
N LYS A 13 4.25 27.78 8.55
CA LYS A 13 3.57 26.52 8.83
C LYS A 13 2.84 26.64 10.16
N TYR A 14 1.61 26.14 10.19
CA TYR A 14 0.73 26.14 11.35
C TYR A 14 0.14 24.75 11.61
N VAL A 15 -0.33 24.52 12.83
CA VAL A 15 -1.08 23.33 13.28
C VAL A 15 -2.34 23.80 14.01
N VAL A 16 -3.46 23.14 13.71
CA VAL A 16 -4.72 23.23 14.47
C VAL A 16 -5.06 21.83 14.97
N ASP A 17 -5.40 21.72 16.24
CA ASP A 17 -5.73 20.47 16.91
C ASP A 17 -7.00 20.67 17.75
N ALA A 18 -8.11 20.09 17.31
CA ALA A 18 -9.42 20.24 17.96
C ALA A 18 -9.44 19.69 19.41
N ILE A 19 -8.55 18.75 19.74
CA ILE A 19 -8.49 18.06 21.02
C ILE A 19 -7.55 18.81 21.98
N ASN A 20 -6.30 19.01 21.57
CA ASN A 20 -5.22 19.53 22.42
C ASN A 20 -4.91 21.02 22.21
N GLY A 21 -5.51 21.67 21.21
CA GLY A 21 -5.33 23.08 20.93
C GLY A 21 -6.07 24.02 21.89
N ASP A 22 -5.61 25.26 21.94
CA ASP A 22 -6.19 26.34 22.73
C ASP A 22 -6.32 27.62 21.90
N ASP A 23 -7.51 28.19 21.84
CA ASP A 23 -7.78 29.44 21.09
C ASP A 23 -7.45 30.71 21.89
N ALA A 24 -7.22 30.60 23.20
CA ALA A 24 -6.80 31.72 24.05
C ALA A 24 -5.28 31.92 24.05
N SER A 25 -4.49 30.84 24.05
CA SER A 25 -3.01 30.91 24.12
C SER A 25 -2.25 30.19 23.00
N GLY A 26 -2.94 29.62 22.01
CA GLY A 26 -2.34 29.06 20.80
C GLY A 26 -1.61 30.11 19.96
N ASP A 27 -0.50 29.69 19.35
CA ASP A 27 0.25 30.47 18.34
C ASP A 27 0.21 29.78 16.96
N GLY A 28 -0.33 28.57 16.90
CA GLY A 28 -0.36 27.69 15.73
C GLY A 28 0.99 27.08 15.37
N ILE A 29 2.10 27.42 16.04
CA ILE A 29 3.47 27.02 15.67
C ILE A 29 4.08 26.09 16.73
N THR A 30 4.06 26.52 17.99
CA THR A 30 4.54 25.75 19.15
C THR A 30 3.40 25.24 20.02
N LYS A 31 2.25 25.93 19.99
CA LYS A 31 0.99 25.58 20.63
C LYS A 31 -0.12 25.63 19.58
N PRO A 32 -0.76 24.50 19.22
CA PRO A 32 -1.80 24.52 18.20
C PRO A 32 -3.00 25.37 18.62
N PHE A 33 -3.63 26.03 17.66
CA PHE A 33 -4.97 26.59 17.86
C PHE A 33 -5.99 25.44 17.99
N LYS A 34 -7.10 25.68 18.68
CA LYS A 34 -8.19 24.71 18.76
C LYS A 34 -9.08 24.76 17.52
N THR A 35 -9.34 25.95 16.99
CA THR A 35 -10.20 26.13 15.81
C THR A 35 -9.44 26.75 14.63
N LEU A 36 -9.83 26.33 13.42
CA LEU A 36 -9.29 26.89 12.18
C LEU A 36 -9.67 28.37 12.04
N SER A 37 -10.90 28.75 12.41
CA SER A 37 -11.35 30.15 12.34
C SER A 37 -10.48 31.08 13.20
N LYS A 38 -10.07 30.64 14.40
CA LYS A 38 -9.19 31.44 15.26
C LYS A 38 -7.81 31.69 14.62
N LEU A 39 -7.23 30.66 13.99
CA LEU A 39 -5.99 30.78 13.22
C LEU A 39 -6.16 31.73 12.02
N LEU A 40 -7.25 31.58 11.24
CA LEU A 40 -7.51 32.39 10.04
C LEU A 40 -7.66 33.90 10.33
N GLN A 41 -8.03 34.28 11.55
CA GLN A 41 -8.09 35.68 11.99
C GLN A 41 -6.70 36.32 12.20
N VAL A 42 -5.65 35.51 12.48
CA VAL A 42 -4.35 36.02 12.94
C VAL A 42 -3.18 35.76 11.98
N ILE A 43 -3.32 34.86 10.99
CA ILE A 43 -2.25 34.59 10.03
C ILE A 43 -2.06 35.72 9.01
N PRO A 44 -0.82 35.97 8.54
CA PRO A 44 -0.55 36.96 7.50
C PRO A 44 -1.30 36.64 6.20
N LYS A 45 -1.97 37.65 5.64
CA LYS A 45 -2.83 37.52 4.46
C LYS A 45 -2.10 37.64 3.12
N ASP A 46 -0.78 37.80 3.18
CA ASP A 46 0.15 38.04 2.06
C ASP A 46 1.35 37.04 2.06
N LYS A 47 1.21 35.90 2.76
CA LYS A 47 2.28 34.91 2.94
C LYS A 47 1.81 33.49 2.65
N ASN A 48 2.67 32.72 2.00
CA ASN A 48 2.42 31.32 1.69
C ASN A 48 2.39 30.49 2.98
N SER A 49 1.23 29.95 3.33
CA SER A 49 0.97 29.32 4.62
C SER A 49 0.49 27.88 4.46
N LEU A 50 1.20 26.94 5.10
CA LEU A 50 0.77 25.54 5.23
C LEU A 50 0.09 25.35 6.59
N ILE A 51 -1.18 25.02 6.61
CA ILE A 51 -1.96 24.75 7.82
C ILE A 51 -2.19 23.24 7.89
N LYS A 52 -1.65 22.57 8.91
CA LYS A 52 -1.99 21.18 9.21
C LYS A 52 -3.18 21.14 10.17
N LEU A 53 -4.19 20.34 9.84
CA LEU A 53 -5.25 19.96 10.75
C LEU A 53 -4.95 18.54 11.28
N GLU A 54 -4.99 18.36 12.59
CA GLU A 54 -4.94 17.03 13.20
C GLU A 54 -6.32 16.33 13.11
N ASP A 55 -6.48 15.20 13.79
CA ASP A 55 -7.75 14.46 13.83
C ASP A 55 -8.89 15.33 14.42
N GLY A 56 -10.09 15.27 13.85
CA GLY A 56 -11.27 16.01 14.32
C GLY A 56 -12.08 16.71 13.22
N GLU A 57 -13.16 17.39 13.63
CA GLU A 57 -13.97 18.26 12.76
C GLU A 57 -13.59 19.73 12.97
N TYR A 58 -13.39 20.45 11.87
CA TYR A 58 -13.05 21.87 11.83
C TYR A 58 -14.06 22.60 10.96
N THR A 59 -14.48 23.79 11.38
CA THR A 59 -15.41 24.63 10.61
C THR A 59 -14.70 25.80 9.96
N PHE A 60 -15.23 26.26 8.83
CA PHE A 60 -14.83 27.52 8.20
C PHE A 60 -16.02 28.24 7.56
N GLY A 61 -15.86 29.55 7.37
CA GLY A 61 -16.83 30.40 6.70
C GLY A 61 -16.13 31.37 5.75
N ARG A 62 -16.50 32.65 5.83
CA ARG A 62 -15.95 33.70 4.95
C ARG A 62 -14.47 34.01 5.22
N ASP A 63 -14.06 33.80 6.47
CA ASP A 63 -12.70 33.96 7.01
C ASP A 63 -11.61 33.20 6.24
N ILE A 64 -11.96 32.08 5.59
CA ILE A 64 -11.06 31.31 4.71
C ILE A 64 -10.50 32.10 3.53
N SER A 65 -11.20 33.18 3.14
CA SER A 65 -10.92 33.99 1.96
C SER A 65 -10.72 35.48 2.28
N ASP A 66 -10.99 35.88 3.53
CA ASP A 66 -11.01 37.29 3.91
C ASP A 66 -9.60 37.88 4.01
N GLY A 67 -9.38 39.01 3.32
CA GLY A 67 -8.12 39.74 3.23
C GLY A 67 -7.00 39.09 2.39
N PHE A 68 -7.13 37.82 1.96
CA PHE A 68 -6.03 37.10 1.30
C PHE A 68 -5.74 37.60 -0.12
N SER A 69 -4.45 37.89 -0.41
CA SER A 69 -3.96 38.23 -1.74
C SER A 69 -2.47 37.93 -1.90
N ASN A 70 -2.03 37.70 -3.14
CA ASN A 70 -0.64 37.42 -3.52
C ASN A 70 0.02 36.27 -2.74
N CYS A 71 -0.78 35.27 -2.35
CA CYS A 71 -0.35 34.19 -1.48
C CYS A 71 -1.08 32.87 -1.75
N ARG A 72 -0.54 31.79 -1.21
CA ARG A 72 -1.14 30.46 -1.17
C ARG A 72 -1.42 30.03 0.28
N VAL A 73 -2.65 29.61 0.58
CA VAL A 73 -2.99 28.93 1.83
C VAL A 73 -3.33 27.48 1.51
N THR A 74 -2.55 26.56 2.05
CA THR A 74 -2.74 25.11 1.86
C THR A 74 -3.15 24.48 3.18
N ILE A 75 -4.36 23.93 3.22
CA ILE A 75 -4.90 23.20 4.37
C ILE A 75 -4.74 21.70 4.12
N LEU A 76 -3.99 21.06 5.00
CA LEU A 76 -3.62 19.64 4.96
C LEU A 76 -4.24 18.94 6.17
N GLY A 77 -5.24 18.09 5.95
CA GLY A 77 -5.81 17.24 7.00
C GLY A 77 -5.09 15.89 7.16
N ASN A 78 -5.66 15.05 8.01
CA ASN A 78 -5.20 13.69 8.31
C ASN A 78 -6.09 12.61 7.66
N LYS A 79 -6.36 12.75 6.36
CA LYS A 79 -7.21 11.87 5.53
C LYS A 79 -8.64 11.79 6.10
N ALA A 80 -9.19 10.57 6.21
CA ALA A 80 -10.52 10.31 6.75
C ALA A 80 -10.70 10.69 8.24
N ARG A 81 -9.62 11.02 8.97
CA ARG A 81 -9.70 11.45 10.38
C ARG A 81 -9.90 12.95 10.54
N THR A 82 -9.87 13.73 9.46
CA THR A 82 -10.12 15.18 9.48
C THR A 82 -11.32 15.52 8.61
N THR A 83 -12.34 16.13 9.20
CA THR A 83 -13.48 16.71 8.49
C THR A 83 -13.35 18.23 8.48
N LEU A 84 -13.47 18.84 7.31
CA LEU A 84 -13.53 20.30 7.14
C LEU A 84 -14.92 20.69 6.63
N LYS A 85 -15.69 21.34 7.50
CA LYS A 85 -17.11 21.67 7.30
C LYS A 85 -17.32 23.14 6.98
N GLN A 86 -17.91 23.42 5.83
CA GLN A 86 -18.38 24.77 5.49
C GLN A 86 -19.69 25.06 6.21
N ILE A 87 -19.73 26.10 7.05
CA ILE A 87 -20.93 26.46 7.84
C ILE A 87 -21.68 27.70 7.31
N VAL A 88 -21.13 28.40 6.32
CA VAL A 88 -21.77 29.56 5.66
C VAL A 88 -21.25 29.74 4.24
N GLY A 89 -22.09 30.24 3.33
CA GLY A 89 -21.66 30.65 1.99
C GLY A 89 -20.61 31.77 2.03
N LEU A 90 -19.61 31.68 1.14
CA LEU A 90 -18.43 32.56 1.16
C LEU A 90 -18.80 34.05 1.01
N TYR A 91 -19.75 34.36 0.13
CA TYR A 91 -20.21 35.73 -0.13
C TYR A 91 -21.73 35.79 -0.18
N SER A 92 -22.29 36.98 0.00
CA SER A 92 -23.73 37.23 0.05
C SER A 92 -24.30 37.60 -1.32
N GLY A 93 -25.39 36.94 -1.72
CA GLY A 93 -26.04 37.17 -3.01
C GLY A 93 -25.19 36.67 -4.18
N ASN A 94 -25.35 37.28 -5.36
CA ASN A 94 -24.61 36.91 -6.56
C ASN A 94 -23.21 37.53 -6.65
N ASN A 95 -22.71 38.17 -5.59
CA ASN A 95 -21.43 38.86 -5.62
C ASN A 95 -20.26 37.87 -5.66
N THR A 96 -19.34 38.06 -6.61
CA THR A 96 -18.02 37.43 -6.56
C THR A 96 -17.16 38.14 -5.51
N GLY A 97 -16.46 37.40 -4.66
CA GLY A 97 -15.47 37.96 -3.73
C GLY A 97 -14.11 37.24 -3.74
N GLY A 98 -13.13 37.83 -3.05
CA GLY A 98 -11.76 37.34 -2.97
C GLY A 98 -10.84 37.86 -4.09
N SER A 99 -9.56 37.48 -4.05
CA SER A 99 -8.53 37.98 -4.98
C SER A 99 -8.06 36.91 -5.97
N PHE A 100 -7.93 37.28 -7.24
CA PHE A 100 -7.38 36.41 -8.29
C PHE A 100 -5.89 36.07 -8.08
N THR A 101 -5.19 36.78 -7.18
CA THR A 101 -3.82 36.44 -6.78
C THR A 101 -3.73 35.54 -5.55
N PHE A 102 -4.87 35.11 -4.99
CA PHE A 102 -4.95 34.16 -3.89
C PHE A 102 -5.17 32.73 -4.42
N THR A 103 -4.45 31.77 -3.83
CA THR A 103 -4.67 30.33 -4.03
C THR A 103 -5.02 29.65 -2.71
N LEU A 104 -6.20 29.04 -2.63
CA LEU A 104 -6.62 28.16 -1.54
C LEU A 104 -6.47 26.70 -1.97
N GLU A 105 -5.86 25.85 -1.14
CA GLU A 105 -5.68 24.42 -1.44
C GLU A 105 -6.17 23.56 -0.29
N PHE A 106 -7.06 22.59 -0.56
CA PHE A 106 -7.47 21.57 0.42
C PHE A 106 -6.85 20.21 0.05
N ILE A 107 -6.25 19.53 1.03
CA ILE A 107 -5.51 18.28 0.82
C ILE A 107 -5.79 17.33 2.00
N GLN A 108 -5.95 16.02 1.74
CA GLN A 108 -6.00 14.99 2.79
C GLN A 108 -7.09 15.22 3.85
N LEU A 109 -8.33 15.44 3.43
CA LEU A 109 -9.48 15.64 4.33
C LEU A 109 -10.82 15.19 3.73
N LEU A 110 -11.77 14.91 4.61
CA LEU A 110 -13.20 14.88 4.29
C LEU A 110 -13.71 16.32 4.24
N PHE A 111 -14.54 16.63 3.25
CA PHE A 111 -15.14 17.93 3.04
C PHE A 111 -16.65 17.82 3.11
N THR A 112 -17.25 18.66 3.93
CA THR A 112 -18.70 18.74 4.12
C THR A 112 -19.17 20.19 4.06
N MET A 113 -20.45 20.38 3.80
CA MET A 113 -21.15 21.65 3.88
C MET A 113 -22.42 21.45 4.72
N ASP A 114 -22.79 22.45 5.51
CA ASP A 114 -24.05 22.41 6.24
C ASP A 114 -25.25 22.29 5.27
N ALA A 115 -26.12 21.30 5.51
CA ALA A 115 -27.27 20.99 4.67
C ALA A 115 -28.29 22.14 4.58
N ALA A 116 -28.27 23.09 5.53
CA ALA A 116 -29.13 24.28 5.49
C ALA A 116 -28.69 25.33 4.44
N LEU A 117 -27.52 25.18 3.82
CA LEU A 117 -26.94 26.16 2.89
C LEU A 117 -27.62 26.14 1.50
N THR A 118 -28.65 26.97 1.36
CA THR A 118 -29.53 27.07 0.18
C THR A 118 -29.38 28.36 -0.63
N GLN A 119 -28.46 29.27 -0.25
CA GLN A 119 -28.29 30.55 -0.94
C GLN A 119 -27.89 30.39 -2.43
N TYR A 120 -28.30 31.37 -3.24
CA TYR A 120 -27.91 31.49 -4.66
C TYR A 120 -26.39 31.50 -4.81
N ASN A 121 -25.86 30.70 -5.73
CA ASN A 121 -24.42 30.60 -6.05
C ASN A 121 -23.54 30.49 -4.80
N LEU A 122 -23.72 29.42 -4.02
CA LEU A 122 -23.24 29.27 -2.63
C LEU A 122 -21.78 29.70 -2.43
N ASN A 123 -20.91 29.28 -3.35
CA ASN A 123 -19.51 29.69 -3.44
C ASN A 123 -19.26 30.39 -4.77
N ASN A 124 -19.58 31.69 -4.88
CA ASN A 124 -19.16 32.54 -6.00
C ASN A 124 -17.82 33.26 -5.72
N PHE A 125 -16.69 32.75 -6.19
CA PHE A 125 -15.36 33.22 -5.77
C PHE A 125 -14.42 33.62 -6.92
N GLY A 126 -13.66 34.70 -6.69
CA GLY A 126 -12.71 35.29 -7.64
C GLY A 126 -11.26 34.83 -7.44
N PHE A 127 -11.03 33.77 -6.67
CA PHE A 127 -9.69 33.23 -6.36
C PHE A 127 -9.47 31.82 -6.93
N HIS A 128 -8.25 31.28 -6.83
CA HIS A 128 -7.96 29.91 -7.26
C HIS A 128 -8.16 28.93 -6.11
N TRP A 129 -9.11 28.00 -6.22
CA TRP A 129 -9.36 26.95 -5.24
C TRP A 129 -8.97 25.60 -5.84
N ASN A 130 -7.97 24.94 -5.26
CA ASN A 130 -7.56 23.59 -5.64
C ASN A 130 -7.96 22.60 -4.54
N MET A 131 -8.37 21.39 -4.93
CA MET A 131 -8.56 20.28 -4.01
C MET A 131 -7.77 19.08 -4.51
N TYR A 132 -7.02 18.46 -3.60
CA TYR A 132 -6.15 17.33 -3.90
C TYR A 132 -6.56 16.13 -3.04
N ASN A 133 -7.13 15.14 -3.72
CA ASN A 133 -7.63 13.87 -3.20
C ASN A 133 -8.86 13.98 -2.26
N VAL A 134 -9.42 15.18 -2.08
CA VAL A 134 -10.51 15.47 -1.13
C VAL A 134 -11.76 14.64 -1.42
N VAL A 135 -12.45 14.25 -0.34
CA VAL A 135 -13.72 13.53 -0.41
C VAL A 135 -14.84 14.47 0.00
N MET A 136 -15.78 14.74 -0.90
CA MET A 136 -17.02 15.46 -0.62
C MET A 136 -18.06 14.45 -0.13
N VAL A 137 -18.36 14.50 1.18
CA VAL A 137 -19.23 13.53 1.88
C VAL A 137 -20.66 14.05 1.99
N GLU A 138 -20.82 15.32 2.38
CA GLU A 138 -22.11 16.00 2.50
C GLU A 138 -22.05 17.36 1.78
N ILE A 139 -22.78 17.50 0.68
CA ILE A 139 -22.93 18.75 -0.08
C ILE A 139 -24.43 19.00 -0.28
N PRO A 140 -24.96 20.20 0.00
CA PRO A 140 -26.38 20.50 -0.18
C PRO A 140 -26.81 20.30 -1.64
N SER A 141 -27.98 19.71 -1.82
CA SER A 141 -28.65 19.67 -3.13
C SER A 141 -29.45 20.96 -3.29
N ASN A 142 -28.92 21.88 -4.10
CA ASN A 142 -29.46 23.22 -4.28
C ASN A 142 -29.97 23.40 -5.72
N ASP A 143 -31.03 24.18 -5.90
CA ASP A 143 -31.52 24.60 -7.22
C ASP A 143 -30.57 25.58 -7.93
N TYR A 144 -29.64 26.16 -7.17
CA TYR A 144 -28.56 27.02 -7.66
C TYR A 144 -27.19 26.37 -7.51
N SER A 145 -26.21 26.88 -8.27
CA SER A 145 -24.86 26.33 -8.32
C SER A 145 -24.16 26.35 -6.96
N VAL A 146 -23.57 25.23 -6.56
CA VAL A 146 -22.77 25.14 -5.32
C VAL A 146 -21.41 25.84 -5.51
N PHE A 147 -20.67 25.50 -6.57
CA PHE A 147 -19.39 26.10 -6.91
C PHE A 147 -19.45 26.92 -8.20
N LEU A 148 -19.06 28.19 -8.10
CA LEU A 148 -18.93 29.14 -9.20
C LEU A 148 -17.60 29.92 -9.02
N PRO A 149 -16.52 29.57 -9.73
CA PRO A 149 -15.35 30.45 -9.79
C PRO A 149 -15.68 31.67 -10.66
N GLY A 150 -16.21 32.74 -10.05
CA GLY A 150 -16.64 33.98 -10.71
C GLY A 150 -15.50 34.89 -11.23
N GLY A 151 -14.47 34.30 -11.84
CA GLY A 151 -13.26 34.96 -12.32
C GLY A 151 -11.97 34.19 -11.96
N GLY A 152 -12.06 33.27 -10.99
CA GLY A 152 -10.97 32.41 -10.56
C GLY A 152 -10.99 31.02 -11.20
N SER A 153 -10.62 29.99 -10.43
CA SER A 153 -10.74 28.60 -10.88
C SER A 153 -10.99 27.61 -9.74
N LEU A 154 -11.75 26.54 -10.00
CA LEU A 154 -11.80 25.33 -9.17
C LEU A 154 -11.04 24.19 -9.86
N LYS A 155 -10.03 23.60 -9.22
CA LYS A 155 -9.34 22.43 -9.75
C LYS A 155 -9.42 21.26 -8.79
N LEU A 156 -10.05 20.18 -9.21
CA LEU A 156 -10.20 18.96 -8.43
C LEU A 156 -9.30 17.88 -9.01
N TYR A 157 -8.35 17.41 -8.21
CA TYR A 157 -7.42 16.36 -8.57
C TYR A 157 -7.63 15.17 -7.65
N ASN A 158 -7.93 14.00 -8.19
CA ASN A 158 -8.11 12.77 -7.41
C ASN A 158 -9.29 12.79 -6.42
N CYS A 159 -10.23 13.72 -6.59
CA CYS A 159 -11.31 13.97 -5.61
C CYS A 159 -12.53 13.07 -5.84
N ILE A 160 -13.18 12.71 -4.75
CA ILE A 160 -14.44 11.94 -4.78
C ILE A 160 -15.60 12.85 -4.34
N ASN A 161 -16.76 12.70 -4.98
CA ASN A 161 -18.02 13.26 -4.49
C ASN A 161 -19.09 12.17 -4.34
N ILE A 162 -19.41 11.80 -3.11
CA ILE A 162 -20.51 10.87 -2.82
C ILE A 162 -21.85 11.58 -2.55
N SER A 163 -21.87 12.92 -2.49
CA SER A 163 -23.07 13.71 -2.28
C SER A 163 -23.86 13.95 -3.57
N LEU A 164 -25.16 13.62 -3.55
CA LEU A 164 -26.08 13.92 -4.64
C LEU A 164 -26.53 15.39 -4.62
N SER A 165 -25.82 16.26 -5.36
CA SER A 165 -26.23 17.66 -5.56
C SER A 165 -26.74 17.89 -6.98
N LYS A 166 -27.88 18.58 -7.11
CA LYS A 166 -28.56 18.85 -8.39
C LYS A 166 -27.75 19.78 -9.31
N ASN A 167 -27.09 20.79 -8.76
CA ASN A 167 -26.35 21.82 -9.50
C ASN A 167 -24.98 22.07 -8.86
N LEU A 168 -24.02 21.14 -8.98
CA LEU A 168 -22.76 21.24 -8.25
C LEU A 168 -21.81 22.30 -8.85
N LEU A 169 -21.58 22.28 -10.17
CA LEU A 169 -20.49 22.99 -10.84
C LEU A 169 -21.01 23.98 -11.90
N ARG A 170 -20.54 25.24 -11.89
CA ARG A 170 -20.87 26.24 -12.93
C ARG A 170 -19.63 26.96 -13.46
N THR A 171 -19.47 27.00 -14.79
CA THR A 171 -18.26 27.53 -15.47
C THR A 171 -18.47 28.88 -16.18
N ASP A 172 -19.53 29.61 -15.86
CA ASP A 172 -20.00 30.79 -16.60
C ASP A 172 -18.96 31.93 -16.67
N TRP A 173 -18.23 32.16 -15.57
CA TRP A 173 -17.24 33.25 -15.46
C TRP A 173 -15.84 32.77 -15.03
N GLY A 174 -15.56 31.47 -15.08
CA GLY A 174 -14.24 30.95 -14.71
C GLY A 174 -14.12 29.45 -14.89
N ILE A 175 -12.95 28.93 -14.54
CA ILE A 175 -12.50 27.60 -14.97
C ILE A 175 -12.79 26.56 -13.89
N ILE A 176 -13.44 25.45 -14.27
CA ILE A 176 -13.49 24.24 -13.44
C ILE A 176 -12.76 23.12 -14.19
N GLU A 177 -11.88 22.39 -13.52
CA GLU A 177 -11.18 21.23 -14.09
C GLU A 177 -11.20 20.06 -13.11
N LEU A 178 -11.79 18.93 -13.53
CA LEU A 178 -11.69 17.65 -12.83
C LEU A 178 -10.67 16.76 -13.53
N THR A 179 -9.76 16.18 -12.77
CA THR A 179 -8.81 15.16 -13.24
C THR A 179 -8.72 14.03 -12.23
N ASN A 180 -8.98 12.81 -12.67
CA ASN A 180 -9.01 11.61 -11.84
C ASN A 180 -10.07 11.69 -10.72
N CYS A 181 -11.27 12.19 -11.00
CA CYS A 181 -12.35 12.32 -10.01
C CYS A 181 -13.41 11.21 -10.12
N TYR A 182 -14.14 10.92 -9.03
CA TYR A 182 -15.24 9.95 -8.98
C TYR A 182 -16.51 10.48 -8.34
N GLY A 183 -17.66 10.13 -8.90
CA GLY A 183 -18.95 10.27 -8.23
C GLY A 183 -19.87 11.31 -8.83
N ALA A 184 -20.74 11.88 -8.00
CA ALA A 184 -21.93 12.64 -8.40
C ALA A 184 -21.64 14.11 -8.75
N PHE A 185 -20.68 14.36 -9.63
CA PHE A 185 -20.43 15.72 -10.15
C PHE A 185 -21.48 16.09 -11.21
N THR A 186 -22.18 17.21 -11.00
CA THR A 186 -23.27 17.69 -11.87
C THR A 186 -23.00 19.09 -12.39
N SER A 187 -23.41 19.36 -13.63
CA SER A 187 -23.43 20.72 -14.17
C SER A 187 -24.64 21.49 -13.66
N GLY A 188 -24.43 22.74 -13.24
CA GLY A 188 -25.49 23.69 -12.95
C GLY A 188 -25.90 24.54 -14.15
N TYR A 189 -26.59 25.65 -13.88
CA TYR A 189 -27.08 26.57 -14.91
C TYR A 189 -26.03 26.97 -15.95
N ALA A 190 -26.42 26.97 -17.23
CA ALA A 190 -25.59 27.33 -18.39
C ALA A 190 -24.24 26.60 -18.51
N THR A 191 -24.10 25.42 -17.87
CA THR A 191 -22.84 24.65 -17.84
C THR A 191 -23.04 23.26 -18.47
N ASN A 192 -22.04 22.79 -19.21
CA ASN A 192 -22.00 21.46 -19.81
C ASN A 192 -20.90 20.61 -19.15
N ASN A 193 -21.08 19.29 -19.08
CA ASN A 193 -20.10 18.41 -18.43
C ASN A 193 -18.70 18.53 -19.06
N SER A 194 -18.60 18.63 -20.38
CA SER A 194 -17.34 18.83 -21.12
C SER A 194 -16.58 20.12 -20.74
N SER A 195 -17.25 21.10 -20.12
CA SER A 195 -16.60 22.30 -19.60
C SER A 195 -15.63 21.99 -18.46
N TRP A 196 -15.90 20.94 -17.66
CA TRP A 196 -15.13 20.61 -16.46
C TRP A 196 -14.60 19.17 -16.41
N ASP A 197 -15.24 18.22 -17.09
CA ASP A 197 -14.81 16.83 -17.19
C ASP A 197 -13.66 16.73 -18.20
N LYS A 198 -12.41 16.71 -17.72
CA LYS A 198 -11.22 16.77 -18.58
C LYS A 198 -10.50 15.44 -18.78
N ARG A 199 -10.18 14.71 -17.71
CA ARG A 199 -9.24 13.57 -17.78
C ARG A 199 -9.53 12.51 -16.72
N ASN A 200 -9.76 11.27 -17.16
CA ASN A 200 -9.85 10.07 -16.31
C ASN A 200 -10.87 10.14 -15.17
N ASN A 201 -11.95 10.92 -15.34
CA ASN A 201 -13.01 11.01 -14.35
C ASN A 201 -14.05 9.89 -14.58
N ILE A 202 -14.70 9.44 -13.51
CA ILE A 202 -15.82 8.50 -13.54
C ILE A 202 -17.02 9.17 -12.87
N ILE A 203 -17.87 9.77 -13.70
CA ILE A 203 -19.04 10.51 -13.24
C ILE A 203 -20.23 9.56 -13.16
N THR A 204 -20.84 9.44 -11.97
CA THR A 204 -21.99 8.55 -11.72
C THR A 204 -23.08 9.28 -10.96
N SER A 205 -24.33 9.07 -11.36
CA SER A 205 -25.52 9.56 -10.66
C SER A 205 -25.84 8.79 -9.36
N ALA A 206 -25.19 7.65 -9.14
CA ALA A 206 -25.30 6.82 -7.95
C ALA A 206 -23.89 6.35 -7.54
N PRO A 207 -23.14 7.15 -6.76
CA PRO A 207 -21.83 6.75 -6.26
C PRO A 207 -21.95 5.59 -5.27
N VAL A 208 -21.08 4.58 -5.42
CA VAL A 208 -21.03 3.38 -4.58
C VAL A 208 -19.95 3.54 -3.53
N TYR A 209 -20.30 3.20 -2.30
CA TYR A 209 -19.54 3.56 -1.11
C TYR A 209 -20.04 2.70 0.07
N ASP A 210 -19.14 2.12 0.88
CA ASP A 210 -19.51 1.40 2.11
C ASP A 210 -19.31 2.24 3.38
N SER A 211 -19.93 1.85 4.50
CA SER A 211 -19.88 2.59 5.76
C SER A 211 -18.47 2.73 6.37
N GLU A 212 -17.47 2.02 5.85
CA GLU A 212 -16.07 2.10 6.27
C GLU A 212 -15.20 2.96 5.33
N TYR A 213 -15.86 3.75 4.46
CA TYR A 213 -15.24 4.65 3.51
C TYR A 213 -14.41 3.98 2.40
N LYS A 214 -14.79 2.74 2.02
CA LYS A 214 -14.17 2.03 0.88
C LYS A 214 -14.94 2.28 -0.40
N ILE A 215 -14.18 2.61 -1.45
CA ILE A 215 -14.65 2.78 -2.82
C ILE A 215 -14.01 1.66 -3.64
N PRO A 216 -14.78 0.85 -4.40
CA PRO A 216 -14.23 -0.20 -5.25
C PRO A 216 -14.32 0.15 -6.74
N TYR A 217 -13.22 0.07 -7.49
CA TYR A 217 -13.21 -0.27 -8.91
C TYR A 217 -11.81 -0.53 -9.49
N ASP A 218 -11.65 -1.55 -10.35
CA ASP A 218 -10.31 -2.03 -10.75
C ASP A 218 -10.15 -2.53 -12.21
N GLY A 219 -11.03 -2.15 -13.15
CA GLY A 219 -10.82 -2.52 -14.57
C GLY A 219 -11.40 -1.59 -15.65
N ILE A 220 -12.49 -0.88 -15.37
CA ILE A 220 -13.34 -0.24 -16.41
C ILE A 220 -13.69 1.23 -16.03
N GLY A 221 -12.86 1.86 -15.16
CA GLY A 221 -13.12 3.18 -14.55
C GLY A 221 -12.75 3.28 -13.05
N VAL A 222 -11.44 3.22 -12.74
CA VAL A 222 -10.83 2.76 -11.46
C VAL A 222 -10.86 3.75 -10.26
N TYR A 223 -11.16 3.27 -9.03
CA TYR A 223 -10.67 3.81 -7.72
C TYR A 223 -10.69 2.81 -6.55
N PHE A 224 -9.71 2.92 -5.64
CA PHE A 224 -9.71 2.39 -4.25
C PHE A 224 -8.65 3.14 -3.40
N GLY A 225 -8.57 3.07 -2.07
CA GLY A 225 -9.48 2.55 -1.03
C GLY A 225 -8.68 2.09 0.23
N GLU A 226 -8.37 2.89 1.28
CA GLU A 226 -8.54 4.34 1.55
C GLU A 226 -8.69 5.21 0.31
N PHE A 227 -9.70 6.10 0.28
CA PHE A 227 -9.78 7.39 -0.45
C PHE A 227 -8.58 7.92 -1.25
N ALA A 228 -8.07 7.12 -2.19
CA ALA A 228 -7.16 7.43 -3.29
C ALA A 228 -5.98 8.38 -3.02
N TRP A 229 -5.57 8.66 -1.78
CA TRP A 229 -4.56 9.69 -1.47
C TRP A 229 -3.25 9.36 -2.20
N ARG A 230 -2.84 10.20 -3.17
CA ARG A 230 -1.66 9.97 -4.04
C ARG A 230 -0.51 9.34 -3.27
N ILE A 231 -0.21 8.08 -3.60
CA ILE A 231 0.96 7.42 -3.05
C ILE A 231 2.17 7.91 -3.85
N ASN A 232 3.13 8.56 -3.18
CA ASN A 232 4.38 8.99 -3.80
C ASN A 232 5.26 7.78 -4.10
N LYS A 233 4.94 7.09 -5.20
CA LYS A 233 5.62 5.89 -5.69
C LYS A 233 6.48 6.20 -6.93
N PHE A 234 7.30 5.23 -7.31
CA PHE A 234 8.20 5.28 -8.45
C PHE A 234 8.16 3.96 -9.24
N LEU A 235 8.40 4.04 -10.54
CA LEU A 235 8.68 2.91 -11.42
C LEU A 235 9.92 3.26 -12.25
N ILE A 236 10.72 2.26 -12.61
CA ILE A 236 11.91 2.44 -13.45
C ILE A 236 11.52 2.09 -14.89
N GLN A 237 11.74 3.01 -15.84
CA GLN A 237 11.55 2.71 -17.25
C GLN A 237 12.82 2.07 -17.82
N ALA A 238 12.67 0.94 -18.51
CA ALA A 238 13.74 0.30 -19.28
C ALA A 238 13.69 0.75 -20.75
N ASP A 239 14.80 0.55 -21.48
CA ASP A 239 15.02 1.07 -22.86
C ASP A 239 13.95 0.67 -23.89
N GLN A 240 13.18 -0.39 -23.64
CA GLN A 240 12.07 -0.85 -24.50
C GLN A 240 10.70 -0.30 -24.09
N GLY A 241 10.65 0.73 -23.23
CA GLY A 241 9.40 1.34 -22.75
C GLY A 241 8.65 0.52 -21.69
N GLN A 242 9.19 -0.64 -21.30
CA GLN A 242 8.69 -1.45 -20.19
C GLN A 242 8.97 -0.75 -18.85
N TYR A 243 8.05 -0.89 -17.89
CA TYR A 243 8.23 -0.35 -16.55
C TYR A 243 8.57 -1.48 -15.57
N LEU A 244 9.49 -1.22 -14.65
CA LEU A 244 9.98 -2.17 -13.66
C LEU A 244 9.66 -1.68 -12.26
N SER A 245 9.23 -2.63 -11.42
CA SER A 245 9.25 -2.49 -9.97
C SER A 245 10.22 -3.47 -9.35
N PHE A 246 10.83 -3.05 -8.24
CA PHE A 246 11.80 -3.82 -7.46
C PHE A 246 11.26 -3.89 -6.03
N GLU A 247 10.66 -5.03 -5.67
CA GLU A 247 9.97 -5.23 -4.40
C GLU A 247 10.79 -6.17 -3.50
N ASN A 248 11.03 -5.72 -2.27
CA ASN A 248 11.49 -6.58 -1.18
C ASN A 248 10.29 -6.80 -0.26
N ASN A 249 9.63 -7.93 -0.41
CA ASN A 249 8.49 -8.31 0.42
C ASN A 249 9.03 -8.99 1.68
N ILE A 250 8.75 -8.40 2.85
CA ILE A 250 9.22 -8.89 4.15
C ILE A 250 8.03 -9.45 4.90
N GLU A 251 8.17 -10.66 5.43
CA GLU A 251 7.11 -11.32 6.19
C GLU A 251 6.73 -10.51 7.44
N LEU A 252 5.45 -10.49 7.78
CA LEU A 252 4.94 -9.76 8.95
C LEU A 252 5.35 -10.43 10.27
N LEU A 253 5.59 -11.74 10.26
CA LEU A 253 5.96 -12.53 11.41
C LEU A 253 7.47 -12.83 11.40
N THR A 254 8.05 -12.97 12.59
CA THR A 254 9.42 -13.48 12.72
C THR A 254 9.49 -14.93 12.22
N ALA A 255 10.54 -15.24 11.45
CA ALA A 255 10.84 -16.60 10.98
C ALA A 255 11.31 -17.52 12.13
N ILE A 256 11.71 -16.94 13.27
CA ILE A 256 12.03 -17.68 14.48
C ILE A 256 10.71 -18.11 15.16
N PRO A 257 10.43 -19.41 15.30
CA PRO A 257 9.22 -19.89 15.96
C PRO A 257 9.25 -19.50 17.44
N LYS A 258 8.08 -19.47 18.08
CA LYS A 258 7.96 -19.19 19.52
C LYS A 258 8.69 -20.25 20.34
N MET A 259 9.89 -19.95 20.83
CA MET A 259 10.75 -20.90 21.53
C MET A 259 10.26 -21.17 22.96
N THR A 260 10.49 -22.41 23.42
CA THR A 260 10.26 -22.84 24.82
C THR A 260 11.48 -23.51 25.46
N SER A 261 12.53 -23.73 24.67
CA SER A 261 13.86 -24.20 25.10
C SER A 261 14.88 -23.74 24.06
N ASN A 262 16.17 -24.01 24.26
CA ASN A 262 17.21 -23.68 23.27
C ASN A 262 17.10 -24.46 21.94
N THR A 263 16.21 -25.47 21.81
CA THR A 263 15.98 -26.25 20.58
C THR A 263 14.51 -26.57 20.25
N THR A 264 13.56 -26.08 21.06
CA THR A 264 12.12 -26.40 20.93
C THR A 264 11.34 -25.13 20.58
N PRO A 265 10.47 -25.12 19.56
CA PRO A 265 9.93 -26.28 18.81
C PRO A 265 10.78 -26.75 17.62
N SER A 266 11.66 -25.91 17.08
CA SER A 266 12.61 -26.29 16.01
C SER A 266 13.82 -25.36 16.04
N GLY A 267 14.82 -25.61 15.17
CA GLY A 267 16.06 -24.83 15.13
C GLY A 267 16.87 -24.90 16.42
N ARG A 268 17.77 -23.93 16.62
CA ARG A 268 18.60 -23.83 17.83
C ARG A 268 18.97 -22.40 18.16
N ALA A 269 18.60 -21.94 19.35
CA ALA A 269 19.09 -20.70 19.94
C ALA A 269 20.53 -20.90 20.47
N PHE A 270 21.42 -19.95 20.23
CA PHE A 270 22.81 -20.00 20.72
C PHE A 270 23.34 -18.60 21.10
N ALA A 271 24.32 -18.56 22.00
CA ALA A 271 24.96 -17.33 22.45
C ALA A 271 26.41 -17.61 22.88
N LYS A 272 27.19 -16.55 23.12
CA LYS A 272 28.57 -16.66 23.62
C LYS A 272 28.64 -17.28 25.01
N ASN A 273 27.72 -16.89 25.88
CA ASN A 273 27.55 -17.36 27.26
C ASN A 273 26.15 -16.95 27.74
N VAL A 274 25.80 -17.22 29.00
CA VAL A 274 24.48 -16.91 29.59
C VAL A 274 24.63 -16.60 31.08
N TRP A 275 23.78 -15.75 31.64
CA TRP A 275 23.80 -15.42 33.06
C TRP A 275 23.28 -16.57 33.94
N SER A 276 22.06 -17.06 33.65
CA SER A 276 21.41 -18.19 34.34
C SER A 276 20.25 -18.71 33.49
N SER A 277 19.65 -19.84 33.89
CA SER A 277 18.43 -20.37 33.26
C SER A 277 17.21 -19.44 33.34
N THR A 278 17.21 -18.46 34.25
CA THR A 278 16.19 -17.40 34.33
C THR A 278 16.27 -16.43 33.15
N TYR A 279 17.44 -16.30 32.52
CA TYR A 279 17.73 -15.42 31.38
C TYR A 279 18.34 -16.22 30.21
N ASP A 280 17.84 -17.45 30.02
CA ASP A 280 18.36 -18.40 29.03
C ASP A 280 18.20 -17.89 27.59
N ILE A 281 19.00 -18.43 26.68
CA ILE A 281 19.20 -17.92 25.32
C ILE A 281 17.87 -17.86 24.55
N TRP A 282 17.03 -18.90 24.68
CA TRP A 282 15.71 -18.96 24.06
C TRP A 282 14.71 -17.90 24.53
N LYS A 283 14.94 -17.23 25.66
CA LYS A 283 14.05 -16.16 26.16
C LYS A 283 14.11 -14.87 25.36
N ALA A 284 15.08 -14.71 24.46
CA ALA A 284 15.08 -13.64 23.46
C ALA A 284 14.42 -14.05 22.12
N PHE A 285 13.79 -15.22 22.09
CA PHE A 285 13.12 -15.82 20.94
C PHE A 285 11.77 -16.45 21.32
N ASN A 286 11.24 -16.13 22.49
CA ASN A 286 10.02 -16.73 23.05
C ASN A 286 8.77 -15.88 22.79
N GLN A 287 8.95 -14.73 22.15
CA GLN A 287 7.89 -13.79 21.78
C GLN A 287 7.10 -13.34 23.02
N ILE A 288 7.79 -13.12 24.16
CA ILE A 288 7.26 -12.51 25.38
C ILE A 288 7.87 -11.09 25.52
N ASP A 289 7.25 -10.20 24.75
CA ASP A 289 7.64 -8.82 24.47
C ASP A 289 7.66 -7.86 25.69
N GLU A 290 7.54 -8.33 26.94
CA GLU A 290 7.24 -7.47 28.09
C GLU A 290 8.21 -7.56 29.28
N TYR A 291 8.61 -8.77 29.69
CA TYR A 291 9.34 -8.98 30.94
C TYR A 291 10.36 -10.13 30.94
N GLU A 292 10.42 -10.94 29.88
CA GLU A 292 11.47 -11.96 29.73
C GLU A 292 12.63 -11.46 28.86
N GLY A 293 13.68 -12.26 28.69
CA GLY A 293 14.80 -11.91 27.83
C GLY A 293 16.06 -12.68 28.15
N TYR A 294 17.05 -12.53 27.28
CA TYR A 294 18.38 -13.08 27.45
C TYR A 294 19.31 -12.07 28.14
N CYS A 295 20.18 -12.57 29.02
CA CYS A 295 21.29 -11.82 29.60
C CYS A 295 22.59 -12.60 29.41
N SER A 296 23.62 -11.93 28.90
CA SER A 296 24.99 -12.47 28.87
C SER A 296 25.50 -12.74 30.29
N GLN A 297 26.49 -13.61 30.44
CA GLN A 297 27.16 -13.85 31.72
C GLN A 297 27.68 -12.55 32.38
N SER A 298 27.67 -12.53 33.73
CA SER A 298 28.29 -11.46 34.52
C SER A 298 29.77 -11.30 34.19
N GLY A 299 30.22 -10.05 34.07
CA GLY A 299 31.59 -9.72 33.65
C GLY A 299 31.84 -9.90 32.15
N SER A 300 30.81 -9.95 31.30
CA SER A 300 30.98 -10.08 29.84
C SER A 300 31.66 -8.89 29.16
N GLY A 301 31.91 -7.80 29.88
CA GLY A 301 32.63 -6.62 29.39
C GLY A 301 31.90 -5.86 28.28
N GLY A 302 30.59 -6.06 28.12
CA GLY A 302 29.82 -5.48 27.03
C GLY A 302 30.13 -6.08 25.66
N VAL A 303 30.73 -7.29 25.59
CA VAL A 303 31.08 -7.98 24.32
C VAL A 303 30.52 -9.39 24.23
N GLY A 304 29.77 -9.69 23.17
CA GLY A 304 29.15 -11.00 23.01
C GLY A 304 28.39 -11.21 21.73
N PHE A 305 27.76 -12.38 21.61
CA PHE A 305 26.82 -12.66 20.54
C PHE A 305 25.61 -13.46 21.03
N LEU A 306 24.50 -13.29 20.33
CA LEU A 306 23.23 -13.98 20.47
C LEU A 306 22.73 -14.30 19.06
N GLY A 307 22.26 -15.51 18.82
CA GLY A 307 21.90 -15.96 17.49
C GLY A 307 20.97 -17.16 17.47
N TYR A 308 20.55 -17.50 16.25
CA TYR A 308 19.61 -18.56 15.97
C TYR A 308 20.01 -19.33 14.72
N GLU A 309 19.91 -20.66 14.80
CA GLU A 309 20.13 -21.60 13.70
C GLU A 309 18.79 -22.15 13.23
N PHE A 310 18.46 -21.89 11.98
CA PHE A 310 17.28 -22.42 11.29
C PHE A 310 17.51 -23.86 10.82
N VAL A 311 16.42 -24.61 10.61
CA VAL A 311 16.49 -25.99 10.10
C VAL A 311 17.07 -26.03 8.68
N GLN A 312 16.70 -25.05 7.85
CA GLN A 312 17.16 -24.84 6.48
C GLN A 312 17.73 -23.43 6.32
N SER A 313 18.60 -23.21 5.33
CA SER A 313 19.09 -21.86 5.03
C SER A 313 17.97 -21.00 4.46
N ILE A 314 17.62 -19.92 5.15
CA ILE A 314 16.59 -18.95 4.72
C ILE A 314 17.20 -17.55 4.61
N PRO A 315 16.73 -16.66 3.73
CA PRO A 315 17.22 -15.29 3.67
C PRO A 315 16.49 -14.41 4.69
N ILE A 316 17.25 -13.74 5.57
CA ILE A 316 16.70 -12.71 6.47
C ILE A 316 16.82 -11.32 5.82
N PHE A 317 15.70 -10.59 5.80
CA PHE A 317 15.55 -9.27 5.18
C PHE A 317 15.49 -8.13 6.20
N LYS A 318 15.02 -8.42 7.41
CA LYS A 318 14.94 -7.49 8.53
C LYS A 318 15.24 -8.24 9.82
N TYR A 319 15.90 -7.59 10.77
CA TYR A 319 15.88 -8.03 12.16
C TYR A 319 15.39 -6.88 13.04
N ALA A 320 14.72 -7.20 14.13
CA ALA A 320 14.30 -6.22 15.13
C ALA A 320 14.95 -6.56 16.46
N LEU A 321 15.44 -5.53 17.15
CA LEU A 321 15.95 -5.66 18.52
C LEU A 321 15.03 -4.87 19.45
N ARG A 322 14.44 -5.57 20.41
CA ARG A 322 13.49 -5.03 21.37
C ARG A 322 14.17 -4.61 22.66
N SER A 323 13.85 -3.42 23.16
CA SER A 323 14.35 -2.96 24.46
C SER A 323 13.81 -3.77 25.63
N MET A 324 14.62 -3.87 26.68
CA MET A 324 14.21 -4.36 27.99
C MET A 324 12.96 -3.61 28.51
N GLY A 325 12.06 -4.33 29.18
CA GLY A 325 10.85 -3.76 29.82
C GLY A 325 11.09 -2.90 31.06
N ASN A 326 12.34 -2.69 31.46
CA ASN A 326 12.72 -1.84 32.59
C ASN A 326 13.66 -0.72 32.13
N SER A 327 13.35 0.53 32.49
CA SER A 327 14.09 1.71 32.07
C SER A 327 15.55 1.71 32.54
N THR A 328 15.84 1.16 33.72
CA THR A 328 17.23 1.04 34.21
C THR A 328 18.05 0.04 33.39
N ALA A 329 17.39 -1.01 32.86
CA ALA A 329 18.01 -2.05 32.06
C ALA A 329 18.29 -1.62 30.61
N LEU A 330 17.85 -0.45 30.15
CA LEU A 330 18.17 0.08 28.82
C LEU A 330 19.68 0.31 28.63
N THR A 331 20.40 0.60 29.71
CA THR A 331 21.88 0.69 29.73
C THR A 331 22.58 -0.65 29.42
N THR A 332 21.87 -1.77 29.54
CA THR A 332 22.38 -3.11 29.24
C THR A 332 22.26 -3.47 27.76
N MET A 333 21.47 -2.73 26.97
CA MET A 333 21.26 -3.03 25.55
C MET A 333 22.56 -2.91 24.75
N PRO A 334 22.79 -3.75 23.72
CA PRO A 334 23.87 -3.56 22.75
C PRO A 334 23.90 -2.12 22.20
N LYS A 335 25.10 -1.58 21.97
CA LYS A 335 25.33 -0.24 21.42
C LYS A 335 25.92 -0.31 20.01
N ASP A 336 26.92 -1.17 19.85
CA ASP A 336 27.66 -1.37 18.62
C ASP A 336 27.67 -2.86 18.26
N TRP A 337 27.23 -3.23 17.06
CA TRP A 337 27.25 -4.62 16.62
C TRP A 337 27.36 -4.79 15.10
N THR A 338 27.67 -6.02 14.71
CA THR A 338 27.43 -6.54 13.37
C THR A 338 26.29 -7.55 13.43
N PHE A 339 25.46 -7.60 12.40
CA PHE A 339 24.53 -8.71 12.19
C PHE A 339 25.15 -9.61 11.13
N GLU A 340 25.33 -10.89 11.46
CA GLU A 340 26.17 -11.81 10.69
C GLU A 340 25.42 -13.09 10.34
N GLY A 341 25.71 -13.67 9.17
CA GLY A 341 25.17 -14.96 8.73
C GLY A 341 26.26 -15.99 8.43
N SER A 342 25.98 -17.27 8.67
CA SER A 342 26.89 -18.40 8.42
C SER A 342 26.13 -19.68 8.03
N ASN A 343 26.79 -20.57 7.28
CA ASN A 343 26.29 -21.92 6.98
C ASN A 343 27.09 -23.03 7.69
N ASP A 344 28.27 -22.72 8.24
CA ASP A 344 29.19 -23.68 8.89
C ASP A 344 29.42 -23.37 10.39
N GLY A 345 29.08 -22.16 10.85
CA GLY A 345 29.33 -21.69 12.22
C GLY A 345 30.75 -21.16 12.45
N GLU A 346 31.66 -21.31 11.48
CA GLU A 346 33.06 -20.87 11.54
C GLU A 346 33.25 -19.55 10.77
N ARG A 347 32.71 -19.47 9.56
CA ARG A 347 32.83 -18.34 8.64
C ARG A 347 31.57 -17.50 8.70
N TRP A 348 31.72 -16.28 9.19
CA TRP A 348 30.62 -15.34 9.39
C TRP A 348 30.72 -14.20 8.39
N HIS A 349 29.64 -13.98 7.64
CA HIS A 349 29.50 -12.87 6.69
C HIS A 349 28.74 -11.73 7.36
N ILE A 350 29.34 -10.53 7.41
CA ILE A 350 28.67 -9.33 7.89
C ILE A 350 27.57 -8.93 6.89
N LEU A 351 26.34 -8.82 7.38
CA LEU A 351 25.14 -8.46 6.60
C LEU A 351 24.65 -7.05 6.93
N ASP A 352 24.90 -6.59 8.15
CA ASP A 352 24.63 -5.24 8.62
C ASP A 352 25.66 -4.83 9.71
N THR A 353 25.82 -3.52 9.93
CA THR A 353 26.72 -2.96 10.95
C THR A 353 26.08 -1.72 11.55
N GLN A 354 25.88 -1.73 12.86
CA GLN A 354 25.25 -0.67 13.63
C GLN A 354 26.20 -0.12 14.68
N LYS A 355 26.10 1.20 14.89
CA LYS A 355 26.92 1.98 15.82
C LYS A 355 26.06 2.95 16.62
N ASP A 356 26.49 3.25 17.84
CA ASP A 356 25.90 4.27 18.72
C ASP A 356 24.38 4.12 18.95
N GLN A 357 23.89 2.88 18.99
CA GLN A 357 22.46 2.61 19.17
C GLN A 357 22.03 2.65 20.64
N THR A 358 21.07 3.54 20.92
CA THR A 358 20.48 3.77 22.25
C THR A 358 18.97 3.53 22.24
N TRP A 359 18.37 3.27 23.41
CA TRP A 359 16.92 3.21 23.59
C TRP A 359 16.50 4.17 24.69
N THR A 360 15.44 4.94 24.43
CA THR A 360 14.83 5.89 25.38
C THR A 360 13.50 5.40 25.94
N THR A 361 12.96 4.32 25.37
CA THR A 361 11.62 3.78 25.64
C THR A 361 11.74 2.28 25.89
N ILE A 362 11.10 1.80 26.95
CA ILE A 362 10.95 0.36 27.25
C ILE A 362 10.00 -0.30 26.25
N ASN A 363 10.09 -1.62 26.08
CA ASN A 363 9.15 -2.40 25.27
C ASN A 363 8.96 -1.84 23.84
N ALA A 364 10.06 -1.37 23.24
CA ALA A 364 10.10 -0.73 21.93
C ALA A 364 11.06 -1.47 20.99
N ASP A 365 10.56 -1.84 19.81
CA ASP A 365 11.34 -2.48 18.76
C ASP A 365 12.10 -1.42 17.95
N LYS A 366 13.37 -1.69 17.63
CA LYS A 366 14.07 -1.03 16.54
C LYS A 366 14.26 -2.01 15.39
N ASP A 367 13.74 -1.64 14.22
CA ASP A 367 13.88 -2.40 12.96
C ASP A 367 15.17 -2.03 12.22
N TYR A 368 15.88 -3.05 11.73
CA TYR A 368 17.09 -2.93 10.93
C TYR A 368 16.95 -3.78 9.66
N PHE A 369 17.19 -3.18 8.50
CA PHE A 369 16.91 -3.80 7.19
C PHE A 369 18.21 -4.24 6.50
N ILE A 370 18.23 -5.48 6.01
CA ILE A 370 19.35 -6.09 5.30
C ILE A 370 19.16 -5.86 3.80
N TYR A 371 20.05 -5.07 3.20
CA TYR A 371 19.89 -4.63 1.80
C TYR A 371 20.24 -5.69 0.75
N ASN A 372 21.13 -6.62 1.10
CA ASN A 372 21.56 -7.72 0.25
C ASN A 372 21.32 -9.04 1.00
N PRO A 373 20.04 -9.44 1.18
CA PRO A 373 19.70 -10.66 1.90
C PRO A 373 20.30 -11.86 1.16
N LYS A 374 20.92 -12.75 1.93
CA LYS A 374 21.49 -14.01 1.47
C LYS A 374 21.04 -15.10 2.44
N SER A 375 20.74 -16.27 1.90
CA SER A 375 20.30 -17.41 2.70
C SER A 375 21.46 -17.99 3.52
N PHE A 376 21.30 -18.00 4.84
CA PHE A 376 22.20 -18.65 5.77
C PHE A 376 21.41 -19.57 6.71
N LYS A 377 22.08 -20.60 7.24
CA LYS A 377 21.50 -21.48 8.24
C LYS A 377 21.54 -20.86 9.63
N MET A 378 22.61 -20.14 9.95
CA MET A 378 22.83 -19.50 11.24
C MET A 378 22.91 -17.98 11.09
N TYR A 379 22.31 -17.25 12.03
CA TYR A 379 22.40 -15.80 12.12
C TYR A 379 22.72 -15.37 13.55
N ARG A 380 23.52 -14.31 13.73
CA ARG A 380 23.79 -13.75 15.05
C ARG A 380 23.93 -12.23 15.05
N LEU A 381 23.50 -11.62 16.14
CA LEU A 381 23.89 -10.28 16.57
C LEU A 381 25.22 -10.41 17.32
N ASN A 382 26.30 -9.82 16.79
CA ASN A 382 27.65 -9.87 17.36
C ASN A 382 28.06 -8.46 17.82
N TRP A 383 27.95 -8.18 19.12
CA TRP A 383 28.14 -6.85 19.70
C TRP A 383 29.52 -6.65 20.34
N THR A 384 30.02 -5.44 20.17
CA THR A 384 31.35 -4.97 20.61
C THR A 384 31.28 -3.93 21.73
N ALA A 385 30.08 -3.41 22.03
CA ALA A 385 29.81 -2.55 23.17
C ALA A 385 28.32 -2.63 23.56
N ASN A 386 28.01 -2.26 24.81
CA ASN A 386 26.66 -2.00 25.30
C ASN A 386 26.52 -0.52 25.75
N ASN A 387 25.34 -0.13 26.22
CA ASN A 387 25.02 1.24 26.64
C ASN A 387 25.52 1.61 28.06
N GLY A 388 26.72 1.15 28.41
CA GLY A 388 27.46 1.58 29.61
C GLY A 388 27.30 0.69 30.85
N HIS A 389 26.50 -0.36 30.79
CA HIS A 389 26.32 -1.27 31.92
C HIS A 389 27.49 -2.28 32.06
N THR A 390 28.16 -2.27 33.22
CA THR A 390 29.42 -3.02 33.42
C THR A 390 29.25 -4.52 33.70
N GLY A 391 28.07 -4.95 34.16
CA GLY A 391 27.85 -6.35 34.56
C GLY A 391 27.55 -7.30 33.39
N TYR A 392 26.56 -6.97 32.58
CA TYR A 392 26.04 -7.82 31.51
C TYR A 392 25.43 -7.00 30.36
N THR A 393 25.21 -7.65 29.22
CA THR A 393 24.38 -7.16 28.12
C THR A 393 23.03 -7.90 28.13
N GLY A 394 21.93 -7.16 28.05
CA GLY A 394 20.56 -7.70 28.04
C GLY A 394 19.86 -7.44 26.70
N ILE A 395 19.01 -8.38 26.27
CA ILE A 395 18.16 -8.28 25.07
C ILE A 395 16.80 -8.88 25.45
N ASN A 396 15.69 -8.13 25.26
CA ASN A 396 14.35 -8.67 25.50
C ASN A 396 13.97 -9.66 24.39
N GLU A 397 13.99 -9.22 23.12
CA GLU A 397 13.72 -10.08 21.96
C GLU A 397 14.64 -9.72 20.78
N LEU A 398 15.09 -10.73 20.03
CA LEU A 398 15.79 -10.62 18.75
C LEU A 398 14.94 -11.31 17.67
N LYS A 399 14.14 -10.53 16.96
CA LYS A 399 13.22 -11.02 15.93
C LYS A 399 13.93 -11.00 14.57
N MET A 400 13.76 -12.02 13.74
CA MET A 400 14.37 -12.10 12.40
C MET A 400 13.27 -12.41 11.38
N TYR A 401 13.15 -11.60 10.34
CA TYR A 401 12.07 -11.66 9.37
C TYR A 401 12.62 -12.08 8.01
N SER A 402 12.11 -13.19 7.48
CA SER A 402 12.36 -13.63 6.12
C SER A 402 11.62 -12.78 5.10
N GLY A 403 11.87 -13.01 3.82
CA GLY A 403 11.21 -12.31 2.74
C GLY A 403 11.66 -12.80 1.37
N ASP A 404 11.23 -12.07 0.34
CA ASP A 404 11.52 -12.30 -1.06
C ASP A 404 11.89 -11.01 -1.79
N SER A 405 12.89 -11.09 -2.68
CA SER A 405 13.26 -10.03 -3.61
C SER A 405 12.72 -10.37 -5.00
N MET A 406 11.79 -9.54 -5.50
CA MET A 406 11.08 -9.72 -6.76
C MET A 406 11.27 -8.52 -7.71
N VAL A 407 11.49 -8.78 -9.00
CA VAL A 407 11.38 -7.78 -10.07
C VAL A 407 10.08 -8.01 -10.82
N SER A 408 9.22 -7.00 -10.86
CA SER A 408 7.95 -7.04 -11.59
C SER A 408 8.05 -6.25 -12.89
N TYR A 409 7.82 -6.93 -14.02
CA TYR A 409 7.68 -6.32 -15.34
C TYR A 409 6.25 -5.85 -15.54
N ILE A 410 6.06 -4.55 -15.64
CA ILE A 410 4.78 -3.86 -15.83
C ILE A 410 4.64 -3.47 -17.31
N PRO A 411 3.63 -4.00 -18.02
CA PRO A 411 3.57 -3.90 -19.49
C PRO A 411 3.08 -2.55 -20.00
N ILE A 412 2.29 -1.82 -19.19
CA ILE A 412 1.80 -0.46 -19.48
C ILE A 412 1.82 0.40 -18.22
N PHE A 413 2.08 1.70 -18.36
CA PHE A 413 1.93 2.64 -17.25
C PHE A 413 0.46 3.04 -17.08
N ASN A 414 -0.13 2.75 -15.93
CA ASN A 414 -1.45 3.23 -15.52
C ASN A 414 -1.53 3.33 -13.98
N GLU A 415 -2.55 4.03 -13.48
CA GLU A 415 -2.71 4.30 -12.04
C GLU A 415 -2.91 3.02 -11.20
N ARG A 416 -3.52 1.95 -11.77
CA ARG A 416 -3.69 0.65 -11.10
C ARG A 416 -2.35 0.00 -10.81
N TYR A 417 -1.48 -0.11 -11.83
CA TYR A 417 -0.17 -0.72 -11.68
C TYR A 417 0.81 0.19 -10.92
N PHE A 418 0.70 1.52 -11.05
CA PHE A 418 1.47 2.46 -10.24
C PHE A 418 1.08 2.40 -8.76
N SER A 419 -0.21 2.41 -8.43
CA SER A 419 -0.69 2.29 -7.05
C SER A 419 -0.34 0.94 -6.43
N LYS A 420 -0.52 -0.16 -7.18
CA LYS A 420 -0.22 -1.51 -6.69
C LYS A 420 1.29 -1.77 -6.59
N TYR A 421 1.98 -1.74 -7.73
CA TYR A 421 3.38 -2.18 -7.87
C TYR A 421 4.39 -1.04 -7.79
N GLY A 422 4.00 0.23 -7.73
CA GLY A 422 4.96 1.32 -7.59
C GLY A 422 5.75 1.24 -6.28
N MET A 423 7.05 1.53 -6.35
CA MET A 423 7.98 1.49 -5.21
C MET A 423 7.91 2.79 -4.42
N ASN A 424 7.84 2.74 -3.09
CA ASN A 424 7.80 3.97 -2.26
C ASN A 424 9.13 4.76 -2.26
N LYS A 425 10.25 4.14 -2.67
CA LYS A 425 11.58 4.77 -2.73
C LYS A 425 12.52 4.00 -3.67
N ILE A 426 13.21 4.71 -4.55
CA ILE A 426 14.38 4.18 -5.28
C ILE A 426 15.65 4.64 -4.56
N THR A 427 16.63 3.75 -4.44
CA THR A 427 17.98 4.06 -3.95
C THR A 427 19.02 3.33 -4.78
N GLU A 428 20.28 3.78 -4.72
CA GLU A 428 21.41 3.04 -5.29
C GLU A 428 21.49 1.60 -4.75
N LYS A 429 21.07 1.38 -3.49
CA LYS A 429 20.99 0.05 -2.87
C LYS A 429 19.91 -0.82 -3.53
N THR A 430 18.73 -0.25 -3.85
CA THR A 430 17.65 -0.93 -4.59
C THR A 430 18.15 -1.50 -5.92
N LEU A 431 19.00 -0.74 -6.63
CA LEU A 431 19.58 -1.17 -7.91
C LEU A 431 20.73 -2.19 -7.78
N LYS A 432 21.23 -2.42 -6.55
CA LYS A 432 22.34 -3.33 -6.25
C LYS A 432 21.93 -4.60 -5.50
N SER A 433 20.65 -4.75 -5.16
CA SER A 433 20.11 -5.95 -4.51
C SER A 433 20.07 -7.15 -5.48
N ASN A 434 20.19 -8.36 -4.94
CA ASN A 434 20.03 -9.60 -5.71
C ASN A 434 18.54 -9.97 -5.79
N TYR A 435 18.00 -10.08 -7.00
CA TYR A 435 16.60 -10.46 -7.23
C TYR A 435 16.51 -11.88 -7.77
N GLY A 436 16.00 -12.79 -6.93
CA GLY A 436 15.84 -14.21 -7.27
C GLY A 436 14.51 -14.55 -7.94
N LYS A 437 13.52 -13.65 -7.89
CA LYS A 437 12.18 -13.87 -8.45
C LYS A 437 11.86 -12.82 -9.52
N VAL A 438 11.29 -13.27 -10.63
CA VAL A 438 10.75 -12.40 -11.69
C VAL A 438 9.25 -12.60 -11.76
N GLN A 439 8.48 -11.52 -11.67
CA GLN A 439 7.05 -11.50 -11.90
C GLN A 439 6.77 -10.81 -13.23
N LEU A 440 6.03 -11.50 -14.10
CA LEU A 440 5.59 -10.95 -15.37
C LEU A 440 4.11 -10.60 -15.25
N ILE A 441 3.76 -9.32 -15.42
CA ILE A 441 2.38 -8.85 -15.40
C ILE A 441 1.90 -8.76 -16.84
N SER A 442 0.70 -9.30 -17.14
CA SER A 442 0.05 -9.09 -18.43
C SER A 442 -1.13 -8.13 -18.31
N ASN A 443 -1.34 -7.37 -19.37
CA ASN A 443 -2.53 -6.58 -19.66
C ASN A 443 -3.07 -6.89 -21.07
N LYS A 444 -2.50 -7.87 -21.79
CA LYS A 444 -2.98 -8.28 -23.10
C LYS A 444 -4.27 -9.07 -22.91
N GLU A 445 -5.39 -8.43 -23.23
CA GLU A 445 -6.69 -9.07 -23.31
C GLU A 445 -7.18 -9.14 -24.77
N SER A 446 -7.83 -10.24 -25.12
CA SER A 446 -8.58 -10.42 -26.36
C SER A 446 -10.01 -10.84 -26.01
N ASN A 447 -11.00 -10.27 -26.72
CA ASN A 447 -12.41 -10.63 -26.51
C ASN A 447 -12.74 -11.87 -27.33
N VAL A 448 -13.33 -12.88 -26.69
CA VAL A 448 -13.88 -14.07 -27.36
C VAL A 448 -15.26 -14.35 -26.76
N ASN A 449 -16.29 -14.12 -27.57
CA ASN A 449 -17.71 -14.13 -27.15
C ASN A 449 -17.96 -13.14 -25.99
N GLU A 450 -18.78 -13.51 -25.00
CA GLU A 450 -19.05 -12.70 -23.80
C GLU A 450 -17.88 -12.72 -22.77
N GLY A 451 -16.77 -13.41 -23.09
CA GLY A 451 -15.61 -13.58 -22.22
C GLY A 451 -14.34 -12.85 -22.69
N LYS A 452 -13.35 -12.80 -21.79
CA LYS A 452 -12.00 -12.26 -22.05
C LYS A 452 -10.95 -13.35 -21.90
N ILE A 453 -10.00 -13.40 -22.84
CA ILE A 453 -8.77 -14.19 -22.72
C ILE A 453 -7.65 -13.25 -22.32
N PHE A 454 -6.83 -13.66 -21.34
CA PHE A 454 -5.60 -12.96 -20.96
C PHE A 454 -4.39 -13.76 -21.42
N GLU A 455 -3.53 -13.15 -22.23
CA GLU A 455 -2.40 -13.84 -22.86
C GLU A 455 -1.07 -13.39 -22.27
N HIS A 456 -0.17 -14.33 -22.00
CA HIS A 456 1.23 -14.03 -21.69
C HIS A 456 2.14 -15.14 -22.20
N GLU A 457 3.16 -14.77 -22.97
CA GLU A 457 4.16 -15.72 -23.47
C GLU A 457 5.31 -15.82 -22.47
N ILE A 458 5.60 -17.03 -21.99
CA ILE A 458 6.72 -17.29 -21.08
C ILE A 458 7.77 -18.10 -21.83
N ASP A 459 8.96 -17.53 -22.01
CA ASP A 459 10.09 -18.25 -22.58
C ASP A 459 10.74 -19.16 -21.52
N LEU A 460 10.32 -20.43 -21.53
CA LEU A 460 10.84 -21.49 -20.65
C LEU A 460 12.33 -21.83 -20.88
N LYS A 461 12.98 -21.27 -21.91
CA LYS A 461 14.46 -21.36 -22.06
C LYS A 461 15.19 -20.26 -21.30
N LYS A 462 14.50 -19.15 -21.01
CA LYS A 462 15.05 -17.98 -20.33
C LYS A 462 14.71 -17.96 -18.84
N TYR A 463 13.56 -18.50 -18.46
CA TYR A 463 13.07 -18.52 -17.09
C TYR A 463 12.76 -19.94 -16.63
N GLU A 464 13.30 -20.32 -15.48
CA GLU A 464 12.80 -21.47 -14.71
C GLU A 464 11.46 -21.07 -14.09
N VAL A 465 10.41 -21.86 -14.31
CA VAL A 465 9.03 -21.55 -13.90
C VAL A 465 8.56 -22.56 -12.87
N ASN A 466 8.81 -22.26 -11.60
CA ASN A 466 8.41 -23.12 -10.48
C ASN A 466 6.91 -23.01 -10.19
N LYS A 467 6.30 -21.85 -10.50
CA LYS A 467 4.91 -21.55 -10.10
C LYS A 467 4.23 -20.57 -11.07
N ILE A 468 2.99 -20.87 -11.45
CA ILE A 468 2.05 -19.92 -12.07
C ILE A 468 0.91 -19.65 -11.08
N SER A 469 0.43 -18.41 -10.99
CA SER A 469 -0.64 -18.02 -10.06
C SER A 469 -1.65 -17.09 -10.73
N LEU A 470 -2.91 -17.51 -10.77
CA LEU A 470 -3.99 -16.87 -11.53
C LEU A 470 -4.73 -15.84 -10.65
N ALA A 471 -4.09 -14.70 -10.40
CA ALA A 471 -4.58 -13.69 -9.45
C ALA A 471 -5.34 -12.54 -10.15
N ASN A 472 -6.48 -12.13 -9.56
CA ASN A 472 -7.31 -10.98 -9.99
C ASN A 472 -8.00 -11.15 -11.35
N ILE A 473 -8.53 -12.35 -11.60
CA ILE A 473 -9.40 -12.65 -12.75
C ILE A 473 -10.83 -12.77 -12.21
N GLU A 474 -11.81 -12.16 -12.88
CA GLU A 474 -13.23 -12.48 -12.69
C GLU A 474 -13.60 -13.65 -13.62
N GLY A 475 -14.25 -14.68 -13.08
CA GLY A 475 -14.55 -15.90 -13.82
C GLY A 475 -13.49 -17.00 -13.67
N LYS A 476 -13.28 -17.76 -14.74
CA LYS A 476 -12.41 -18.95 -14.77
C LYS A 476 -11.22 -18.77 -15.74
N SER A 477 -10.34 -19.76 -15.84
CA SER A 477 -9.13 -19.69 -16.68
C SER A 477 -8.65 -21.07 -17.14
N LEU A 478 -7.96 -21.10 -18.28
CA LEU A 478 -7.30 -22.28 -18.87
C LEU A 478 -5.88 -21.89 -19.29
N ILE A 479 -4.94 -22.84 -19.27
CA ILE A 479 -3.66 -22.70 -19.97
C ILE A 479 -3.85 -23.21 -21.40
N GLN A 480 -3.26 -22.53 -22.39
CA GLN A 480 -3.08 -23.12 -23.72
C GLN A 480 -1.61 -23.49 -23.93
N SER A 481 -1.35 -24.71 -24.42
CA SER A 481 -0.01 -25.10 -24.87
C SER A 481 0.24 -24.68 -26.32
N LYS A 482 1.52 -24.67 -26.74
CA LYS A 482 1.96 -24.17 -28.06
C LYS A 482 1.37 -24.91 -29.27
N ASP A 483 0.86 -26.13 -29.07
CA ASP A 483 0.12 -26.94 -30.04
C ASP A 483 -1.39 -26.62 -30.09
N GLY A 484 -1.86 -25.64 -29.31
CA GLY A 484 -3.23 -25.14 -29.29
C GLY A 484 -4.18 -25.83 -28.30
N LEU A 485 -3.72 -26.88 -27.59
CA LEU A 485 -4.53 -27.61 -26.62
C LEU A 485 -4.73 -26.81 -25.33
N TYR A 486 -5.93 -26.92 -24.74
CA TYR A 486 -6.24 -26.27 -23.47
C TYR A 486 -6.09 -27.23 -22.29
N HIS A 487 -5.74 -26.69 -21.13
CA HIS A 487 -5.50 -27.46 -19.90
C HIS A 487 -6.08 -26.73 -18.68
N SER A 488 -6.60 -27.49 -17.73
CA SER A 488 -6.87 -27.04 -16.37
C SER A 488 -6.22 -27.95 -15.34
N ILE A 489 -6.08 -27.44 -14.12
CA ILE A 489 -5.55 -28.17 -12.97
C ILE A 489 -6.71 -28.74 -12.17
N LEU A 490 -6.63 -30.03 -11.83
CA LEU A 490 -7.65 -30.77 -11.08
C LEU A 490 -7.50 -30.52 -9.57
N ASP A 491 -6.25 -30.57 -9.12
CA ASP A 491 -5.73 -30.37 -7.76
C ASP A 491 -4.20 -30.15 -7.85
N THR A 492 -3.46 -30.16 -6.75
CA THR A 492 -1.99 -29.99 -6.76
C THR A 492 -1.19 -31.09 -7.48
N VAL A 493 -1.81 -32.18 -7.95
CA VAL A 493 -1.12 -33.33 -8.59
C VAL A 493 -1.74 -33.80 -9.90
N GLY A 494 -2.86 -33.22 -10.35
CA GLY A 494 -3.60 -33.63 -11.54
C GLY A 494 -3.75 -32.55 -12.62
N ILE A 495 -3.49 -32.92 -13.89
CA ILE A 495 -3.75 -32.08 -15.07
C ILE A 495 -4.90 -32.65 -15.92
N LYS A 496 -5.76 -31.77 -16.42
CA LYS A 496 -6.95 -32.08 -17.22
C LYS A 496 -6.84 -31.45 -18.62
N TYR A 497 -6.81 -32.30 -19.64
CA TYR A 497 -6.74 -31.92 -21.05
C TYR A 497 -8.15 -31.61 -21.58
N ILE A 498 -8.27 -30.47 -22.28
CA ILE A 498 -9.51 -29.93 -22.82
C ILE A 498 -9.33 -29.74 -24.35
N PRO A 499 -10.11 -30.46 -25.19
CA PRO A 499 -9.89 -30.46 -26.64
C PRO A 499 -10.40 -29.19 -27.34
N ASN A 500 -11.36 -28.48 -26.76
CA ASN A 500 -11.92 -27.24 -27.29
C ASN A 500 -12.39 -26.30 -26.15
N ALA A 501 -12.24 -24.99 -26.37
CA ALA A 501 -12.71 -23.95 -25.45
C ALA A 501 -14.17 -23.58 -25.74
N ASP A 502 -15.08 -24.53 -25.50
CA ASP A 502 -16.52 -24.26 -25.46
C ASP A 502 -16.89 -23.60 -24.11
N GLU A 503 -17.89 -22.72 -24.12
CA GLU A 503 -18.32 -21.93 -22.96
C GLU A 503 -18.73 -22.84 -21.80
N GLN A 504 -19.53 -23.87 -22.07
CA GLN A 504 -19.99 -24.81 -21.04
C GLN A 504 -18.83 -25.64 -20.46
N ILE A 505 -17.81 -25.95 -21.27
CA ILE A 505 -16.59 -26.62 -20.81
C ILE A 505 -15.76 -25.68 -19.93
N PHE A 506 -15.63 -24.40 -20.30
CA PHE A 506 -14.95 -23.39 -19.51
C PHE A 506 -15.64 -23.16 -18.15
N VAL A 507 -16.97 -23.01 -18.14
CA VAL A 507 -17.79 -22.90 -16.92
C VAL A 507 -17.61 -24.13 -16.02
N ASN A 508 -17.61 -25.34 -16.58
CA ASN A 508 -17.50 -26.57 -15.77
C ASN A 508 -16.08 -26.90 -15.32
N HIS A 509 -15.05 -26.60 -16.12
CA HIS A 509 -13.71 -27.18 -15.95
C HIS A 509 -12.54 -26.17 -15.94
N GLY A 510 -12.81 -24.88 -16.14
CA GLY A 510 -11.81 -23.83 -15.94
C GLY A 510 -11.41 -23.67 -14.48
N MET A 511 -10.15 -23.27 -14.27
CA MET A 511 -9.55 -22.95 -12.97
C MET A 511 -10.14 -21.65 -12.40
N GLY A 512 -10.28 -21.56 -11.08
CA GLY A 512 -10.86 -20.39 -10.42
C GLY A 512 -9.86 -19.26 -10.15
N LYS A 513 -10.37 -18.14 -9.64
CA LYS A 513 -9.57 -17.04 -9.08
C LYS A 513 -8.63 -17.59 -7.99
N SER A 514 -7.37 -17.15 -8.04
CA SER A 514 -6.27 -17.57 -7.15
C SER A 514 -5.82 -19.03 -7.30
N SER A 515 -6.23 -19.74 -8.35
CA SER A 515 -5.63 -21.06 -8.67
C SER A 515 -4.12 -20.95 -8.84
N VAL A 516 -3.41 -21.86 -8.19
CA VAL A 516 -1.96 -22.02 -8.21
C VAL A 516 -1.62 -23.27 -9.01
N ILE A 517 -0.60 -23.15 -9.84
CA ILE A 517 -0.05 -24.25 -10.63
C ILE A 517 1.40 -24.38 -10.18
N ASP A 518 1.67 -25.46 -9.47
CA ASP A 518 2.99 -25.82 -8.98
C ASP A 518 3.69 -26.70 -10.01
N PHE A 519 4.94 -26.40 -10.32
CA PHE A 519 5.81 -27.19 -11.21
C PHE A 519 6.98 -27.83 -10.45
N GLU A 520 7.12 -27.57 -9.14
CA GLU A 520 8.07 -28.28 -8.28
C GLU A 520 7.54 -29.69 -7.93
N THR A 521 6.22 -29.88 -7.94
CA THR A 521 5.54 -31.18 -7.74
C THR A 521 5.21 -31.85 -9.09
N GLU A 522 5.50 -33.15 -9.23
CA GLU A 522 5.18 -33.90 -10.45
C GLU A 522 3.66 -34.18 -10.59
N PHE A 523 3.08 -33.88 -11.75
CA PHE A 523 1.69 -34.25 -12.08
C PHE A 523 1.55 -35.76 -12.29
N THR A 524 1.03 -36.45 -11.27
CA THR A 524 0.84 -37.91 -11.27
C THR A 524 -0.51 -38.35 -11.85
N GLN A 525 -1.49 -37.45 -11.98
CA GLN A 525 -2.80 -37.74 -12.58
C GLN A 525 -3.01 -36.99 -13.90
N LYS A 526 -3.60 -37.67 -14.89
CA LYS A 526 -4.00 -37.11 -16.19
C LYS A 526 -5.46 -37.44 -16.47
N SER A 527 -6.26 -36.41 -16.72
CA SER A 527 -7.68 -36.51 -17.09
C SER A 527 -7.87 -35.98 -18.52
N LEU A 528 -8.71 -36.63 -19.34
CA LEU A 528 -9.04 -36.15 -20.68
C LEU A 528 -10.55 -36.01 -20.80
N ILE A 529 -11.02 -34.85 -21.25
CA ILE A 529 -12.44 -34.63 -21.55
C ILE A 529 -12.72 -34.98 -23.01
N LYS A 530 -13.77 -35.77 -23.26
CA LYS A 530 -14.28 -36.08 -24.60
C LYS A 530 -15.76 -35.73 -24.67
N THR A 531 -16.07 -34.64 -25.37
CA THR A 531 -17.45 -34.14 -25.59
C THR A 531 -18.09 -34.72 -26.85
N GLU A 532 -17.28 -35.09 -27.85
CA GLU A 532 -17.74 -35.73 -29.08
C GLU A 532 -18.13 -37.21 -28.84
N SER A 533 -19.40 -37.52 -29.02
CA SER A 533 -19.94 -38.89 -28.99
C SER A 533 -20.40 -39.35 -30.38
N SER A 534 -20.20 -40.62 -30.71
CA SER A 534 -20.93 -41.28 -31.80
C SER A 534 -22.28 -41.80 -31.28
N VAL A 535 -23.33 -41.67 -32.09
CA VAL A 535 -24.65 -42.27 -31.80
C VAL A 535 -24.59 -43.77 -32.10
N LEU A 536 -25.16 -44.59 -31.21
CA LEU A 536 -25.24 -46.04 -31.35
C LEU A 536 -26.64 -46.52 -30.91
N GLY A 537 -27.56 -46.62 -31.87
CA GLY A 537 -29.00 -46.78 -31.57
C GLY A 537 -29.51 -45.55 -30.81
N ASP A 538 -30.26 -45.77 -29.73
CA ASP A 538 -30.71 -44.71 -28.82
C ASP A 538 -29.61 -44.21 -27.85
N GLY A 539 -28.42 -44.83 -27.89
CA GLY A 539 -27.29 -44.54 -27.00
C GLY A 539 -26.22 -43.65 -27.61
N LYS A 540 -25.27 -43.23 -26.76
CA LYS A 540 -24.05 -42.48 -27.12
C LYS A 540 -22.80 -43.24 -26.69
N VAL A 541 -21.76 -43.25 -27.52
CA VAL A 541 -20.45 -43.83 -27.21
C VAL A 541 -19.36 -42.79 -27.42
N PHE A 542 -18.46 -42.69 -26.44
CA PHE A 542 -17.27 -41.84 -26.49
C PHE A 542 -16.04 -42.70 -26.75
N LYS A 543 -15.14 -42.26 -27.63
CA LYS A 543 -13.92 -42.99 -27.98
C LYS A 543 -12.69 -42.08 -27.80
N GLN A 544 -11.83 -42.47 -26.86
CA GLN A 544 -10.54 -41.82 -26.64
C GLN A 544 -9.41 -42.83 -26.91
N LYS A 545 -8.45 -42.47 -27.76
CA LYS A 545 -7.19 -43.21 -27.93
C LYS A 545 -6.18 -42.65 -26.93
N ILE A 546 -5.48 -43.52 -26.22
CA ILE A 546 -4.41 -43.14 -25.28
C ILE A 546 -3.11 -43.74 -25.78
N ASP A 547 -2.06 -42.93 -25.86
CA ASP A 547 -0.70 -43.38 -26.20
C ASP A 547 0.02 -43.81 -24.91
N THR A 548 0.19 -45.13 -24.75
CA THR A 548 0.85 -45.74 -23.59
C THR A 548 2.37 -45.84 -23.75
N SER A 549 2.93 -45.50 -24.92
CA SER A 549 4.36 -45.69 -25.21
C SER A 549 5.28 -44.78 -24.38
N LYS A 550 4.75 -43.66 -23.88
CA LYS A 550 5.51 -42.65 -23.12
C LYS A 550 5.17 -42.62 -21.62
N ILE A 551 4.00 -43.13 -21.22
CA ILE A 551 3.52 -43.07 -19.83
C ILE A 551 2.77 -44.39 -19.50
N PRO A 552 3.31 -45.23 -18.60
CA PRO A 552 2.62 -46.43 -18.15
C PRO A 552 1.33 -46.10 -17.38
N ILE A 553 0.19 -46.62 -17.85
CA ILE A 553 -1.10 -46.46 -17.17
C ILE A 553 -1.17 -47.42 -15.98
N LYS A 554 -1.19 -46.88 -14.76
CA LYS A 554 -1.32 -47.67 -13.52
C LYS A 554 -2.78 -47.91 -13.08
N LYS A 555 -3.70 -47.01 -13.45
CA LYS A 555 -5.14 -47.05 -13.13
C LYS A 555 -5.91 -46.24 -14.17
N VAL A 556 -7.16 -46.62 -14.44
CA VAL A 556 -8.12 -45.84 -15.24
C VAL A 556 -9.40 -45.72 -14.43
N SER A 557 -10.02 -44.53 -14.45
CA SER A 557 -11.38 -44.28 -13.99
C SER A 557 -12.18 -43.59 -15.10
N ILE A 558 -13.50 -43.77 -15.06
CA ILE A 558 -14.48 -43.05 -15.88
C ILE A 558 -15.45 -42.43 -14.88
N GLU A 559 -15.70 -41.12 -15.03
CA GLU A 559 -16.54 -40.28 -14.17
C GLU A 559 -17.67 -39.66 -15.00
#